data_AF-A8UBE7-F1
#
_entry.id   AF-A8UBE7-F1
#
_cell.length_a   1.000
_cell.length_b   1.000
_cell.length_c   1.000
_cell.angle_alpha   90.00
_cell.angle_beta   90.00
_cell.angle_gamma   90.00
#
_symmetry.space_group_name_H-M   'P 1'
#
loop_
_entity.id
_entity.type
_entity.pdbx_description
1 polymer ?
#
loop_
_entity_poly.entity_id
_entity_poly.type
_entity_poly.pdbx_seq_one_letter_code
_entity_poly.pdbx_strand_id
1 'polypeptide(L)'
;MNQGYVKDLMVEEQIELQSISNIIFVETIARGFYELKKVTVALPDGFPLGRIYSREMLGKLLLDDHRYSILIETNDGKYLYQSSTVKIPKIDLPT
;
A
#
# COMPACT_ATOMS: atom_id res chain seq x y z
N MET A 1 3.87 10.01 4.06
CA MET A 1 4.17 8.74 3.36
C MET A 1 5.65 8.49 3.52
N ASN A 2 6.03 7.26 3.89
CA ASN A 2 7.42 6.86 4.04
C ASN A 2 7.78 5.87 2.93
N GLN A 3 8.96 6.02 2.34
CA GLN A 3 9.45 5.13 1.29
C GLN A 3 10.94 4.84 1.53
N GLY A 4 11.40 3.68 1.13
CA GLY A 4 12.80 3.27 1.32
C GLY A 4 13.09 1.92 0.68
N TYR A 5 14.26 1.37 0.98
CA TYR A 5 14.58 -0.01 0.64
C TYR A 5 14.44 -0.90 1.87
N VAL A 6 13.84 -2.08 1.68
CA VAL A 6 13.67 -3.08 2.73
C VAL A 6 15.02 -3.54 3.28
N LYS A 7 16.05 -3.59 2.43
CA LYS A 7 17.43 -3.96 2.83
C LYS A 7 18.07 -2.98 3.83
N ASP A 8 17.57 -1.75 3.89
CA ASP A 8 18.07 -0.72 4.79
C ASP A 8 17.39 -0.80 6.16
N LEU A 9 16.38 -1.67 6.32
CA LEU A 9 15.67 -1.93 7.56
C LEU A 9 16.23 -3.18 8.25
N MET A 10 16.37 -3.09 9.57
CA MET A 10 16.57 -4.24 10.45
C MET A 10 15.36 -5.18 10.38
N VAL A 11 15.55 -6.46 10.70
CA VAL A 11 14.47 -7.46 10.66
C VAL A 11 13.32 -7.06 11.59
N GLU A 12 13.63 -6.51 12.75
CA GLU A 12 12.67 -6.02 13.73
C GLU A 12 11.81 -4.88 13.15
N GLU A 13 12.43 -3.95 12.42
CA GLU A 13 11.73 -2.83 11.78
C GLU A 13 10.80 -3.31 10.66
N GLN A 14 11.20 -4.34 9.91
CA GLN A 14 10.35 -4.96 8.89
C GLN A 14 9.13 -5.63 9.52
N ILE A 15 9.32 -6.37 10.61
CA ILE A 15 8.23 -7.01 11.35
C ILE A 15 7.27 -5.96 11.91
N GLU A 16 7.81 -4.90 12.52
CA GLU A 16 7.01 -3.79 13.04
C GLU A 16 6.17 -3.16 11.93
N LEU A 17 6.79 -2.82 10.79
CA LEU A 17 6.14 -2.22 9.63
C LEU A 17 4.98 -3.08 9.10
N GLN A 18 5.18 -4.40 9.00
CA GLN A 18 4.11 -5.33 8.59
C GLN A 18 3.02 -5.48 9.66
N SER A 19 3.38 -5.42 10.95
CA SER A 19 2.44 -5.54 12.06
C SER A 19 1.45 -4.37 12.10
N ILE A 20 1.94 -3.13 11.92
CA ILE A 20 1.16 -1.89 11.97
C ILE A 20 0.35 -1.64 10.69
N SER A 21 0.58 -2.43 9.64
CA SER A 21 -0.11 -2.31 8.37
C SER A 21 -1.44 -3.06 8.38
N ASN A 22 -2.51 -2.36 8.01
CA ASN A 22 -3.84 -2.93 7.83
C ASN A 22 -3.94 -3.71 6.52
N ILE A 23 -3.28 -3.19 5.49
CA ILE A 23 -3.31 -3.73 4.14
C ILE A 23 -1.86 -3.88 3.66
N ILE A 24 -1.50 -5.05 3.14
CA ILE A 24 -0.18 -5.31 2.57
C ILE A 24 -0.33 -5.81 1.14
N PHE A 25 0.37 -5.13 0.22
CA PHE A 25 0.50 -5.51 -1.17
C PHE A 25 1.96 -5.84 -1.50
N VAL A 26 2.18 -6.90 -2.26
CA VAL A 26 3.52 -7.31 -2.71
C VAL A 26 3.53 -7.38 -4.23
N GLU A 27 4.44 -6.67 -4.88
CA GLU A 27 4.58 -6.70 -6.33
C GLU A 27 4.90 -8.11 -6.81
N THR A 28 4.17 -8.56 -7.83
CA THR A 28 4.37 -9.87 -8.43
C THR A 28 5.61 -9.88 -9.34
N ILE A 29 5.88 -11.03 -9.97
CA ILE A 29 6.88 -11.15 -11.04
C ILE A 29 6.54 -10.24 -12.24
N ALA A 30 5.26 -9.96 -12.46
CA ALA A 30 4.81 -9.02 -13.47
C ALA A 30 4.80 -7.61 -12.88
N ARG A 31 5.72 -6.76 -13.34
CA ARG A 31 5.86 -5.38 -12.87
C ARG A 31 4.55 -4.61 -13.00
N GLY A 32 4.21 -3.85 -11.97
CA GLY A 32 2.97 -3.07 -11.90
C GLY A 32 1.71 -3.85 -11.49
N PHE A 33 1.84 -5.15 -11.19
CA PHE A 33 0.79 -5.96 -10.59
C PHE A 33 1.19 -6.38 -9.18
N TYR A 34 0.24 -6.36 -8.26
CA TYR A 34 0.50 -6.55 -6.83
C TYR A 34 -0.48 -7.55 -6.23
N GLU A 35 0.03 -8.50 -5.47
CA GLU A 35 -0.75 -9.46 -4.72
C GLU A 35 -1.15 -8.89 -3.36
N LEU A 36 -2.43 -9.02 -2.99
CA LEU A 36 -2.90 -8.69 -1.64
C LEU A 36 -2.52 -9.82 -0.67
N LYS A 37 -1.61 -9.52 0.25
CA LYS A 37 -1.11 -10.48 1.26
C LYS A 37 -1.86 -10.41 2.59
N LYS A 38 -2.29 -9.22 2.99
CA LYS A 38 -2.96 -8.97 4.28
C LYS A 38 -4.04 -7.93 4.10
N VAL A 39 -5.19 -8.18 4.71
CA VAL A 39 -6.26 -7.21 4.90
C VAL A 39 -6.90 -7.47 6.27
N THR A 40 -6.87 -6.48 7.16
CA THR A 40 -7.46 -6.58 8.51
C THR A 40 -8.57 -5.57 8.76
N VAL A 41 -8.96 -4.83 7.72
CA VAL A 41 -9.95 -3.75 7.75
C VAL A 41 -10.94 -3.92 6.60
N ALA A 42 -12.13 -3.36 6.75
CA ALA A 42 -13.11 -3.31 5.67
C ALA A 42 -12.57 -2.44 4.53
N LEU A 43 -12.53 -3.00 3.32
CA LEU A 43 -12.20 -2.27 2.10
C LEU A 43 -13.40 -1.42 1.66
N PRO A 44 -13.20 -0.36 0.86
CA PRO A 44 -14.29 0.48 0.39
C PRO A 44 -15.30 -0.33 -0.45
N ASP A 45 -16.56 0.08 -0.42
CA ASP A 45 -17.59 -0.53 -1.26
C ASP A 45 -17.20 -0.47 -2.74
N GLY A 46 -17.27 -1.62 -3.43
CA GLY A 46 -16.85 -1.74 -4.82
C GLY A 46 -15.36 -1.99 -5.04
N PHE A 47 -14.54 -2.08 -3.99
CA PHE A 47 -13.18 -2.59 -4.12
C PHE A 47 -13.24 -4.09 -4.45
N PRO A 48 -12.68 -4.54 -5.60
CA PRO A 48 -12.78 -5.93 -6.01
C PRO A 48 -12.00 -6.81 -5.03
N LEU A 49 -12.62 -7.89 -4.56
CA LEU A 49 -11.99 -8.88 -3.65
C LEU A 49 -11.06 -9.85 -4.42
N GLY A 50 -10.21 -9.29 -5.27
CA GLY A 50 -9.23 -10.02 -6.07
C GLY A 50 -7.99 -10.41 -5.26
N ARG A 51 -7.17 -11.29 -5.84
CA ARG A 51 -5.83 -11.57 -5.31
C ARG A 51 -4.77 -10.64 -5.89
N ILE A 52 -4.96 -10.14 -7.11
CA ILE A 52 -3.96 -9.35 -7.85
C ILE A 52 -4.59 -8.03 -8.31
N TYR A 53 -3.87 -6.93 -8.10
CA TYR A 53 -4.30 -5.57 -8.36
C TYR A 53 -3.30 -4.85 -9.26
N SER A 54 -3.81 -4.02 -10.18
CA SER A 54 -2.95 -3.14 -10.97
C SER A 54 -2.49 -1.94 -10.14
N ARG A 55 -1.40 -1.31 -10.59
CA ARG A 55 -0.93 -0.02 -10.03
C ARG A 55 -2.03 1.04 -9.97
N GLU A 56 -2.89 1.11 -10.97
CA GLU A 56 -3.99 2.08 -11.03
C GLU A 56 -5.01 1.85 -9.90
N MET A 57 -5.33 0.60 -9.61
CA MET A 57 -6.26 0.24 -8.54
C MET A 57 -5.69 0.57 -7.16
N LEU A 58 -4.40 0.31 -6.97
CA LEU A 58 -3.67 0.75 -5.77
C LEU A 58 -3.69 2.27 -5.63
N GLY A 59 -3.43 3.00 -6.71
CA GLY A 59 -3.51 4.46 -6.72
C GLY A 59 -4.86 4.96 -6.24
N LYS A 60 -5.96 4.36 -6.71
CA LYS A 60 -7.32 4.68 -6.24
C LYS A 60 -7.49 4.43 -4.74
N LEU A 61 -6.98 3.31 -4.22
CA LEU A 61 -7.05 2.98 -2.80
C LEU A 61 -6.21 3.92 -1.92
N LEU A 62 -5.01 4.31 -2.38
CA LEU A 62 -4.14 5.25 -1.66
C LEU A 62 -4.75 6.66 -1.57
N LEU A 63 -5.55 7.03 -2.57
CA LEU A 63 -6.28 8.30 -2.67
C LEU A 63 -7.69 8.24 -2.08
N ASP A 64 -8.12 7.09 -1.58
CA ASP A 64 -9.44 6.90 -1.02
C ASP A 64 -9.60 7.71 0.27
N ASP A 65 -10.82 8.16 0.56
CA ASP A 65 -11.11 8.99 1.75
C ASP A 65 -11.07 8.15 3.05
N HIS A 66 -11.12 6.81 2.97
CA HIS A 66 -10.94 5.92 4.11
C HIS A 66 -9.49 5.89 4.59
N ARG A 67 -9.32 5.81 5.90
CA ARG A 67 -8.01 5.86 6.56
C ARG A 67 -7.42 4.46 6.72
N TYR A 68 -6.48 4.11 5.85
CA TYR A 68 -5.77 2.83 5.89
C TYR A 68 -4.29 2.98 6.19
N SER A 69 -3.74 2.08 7.00
CA SER A 69 -2.29 1.86 7.04
C SER A 69 -1.91 0.85 5.95
N ILE A 70 -1.36 1.33 4.83
CA ILE A 70 -1.06 0.53 3.64
C ILE A 70 0.46 0.37 3.50
N LEU A 71 0.92 -0.86 3.35
CA LEU A 71 2.28 -1.20 2.96
C LEU A 71 2.28 -1.81 1.56
N ILE A 72 3.15 -1.29 0.70
CA ILE A 72 3.42 -1.82 -0.64
C ILE A 72 4.88 -2.20 -0.70
N GLU A 73 5.17 -3.45 -0.99
CA GLU A 73 6.52 -3.97 -1.22
C GLU A 73 6.69 -4.26 -2.72
N THR A 74 7.85 -3.93 -3.26
CA THR A 74 8.17 -4.08 -4.69
C THR A 74 9.25 -5.13 -4.89
N ASN A 75 9.30 -5.72 -6.09
CA ASN A 75 10.23 -6.81 -6.37
C ASN A 75 11.70 -6.36 -6.42
N ASP A 76 11.96 -5.06 -6.58
CA ASP A 76 13.29 -4.46 -6.50
C ASP A 76 13.71 -4.10 -5.05
N GLY A 77 12.93 -4.57 -4.06
CA GLY A 77 13.21 -4.43 -2.65
C GLY A 77 12.89 -3.05 -2.08
N LYS A 78 12.12 -2.21 -2.77
CA LYS A 78 11.59 -0.97 -2.20
C LYS A 78 10.28 -1.22 -1.46
N TYR A 79 9.98 -0.35 -0.51
CA TYR A 79 8.67 -0.29 0.12
C TYR A 79 8.10 1.13 0.10
N LEU A 80 6.77 1.21 0.14
CA LEU A 80 6.00 2.41 0.40
C LEU A 80 5.04 2.13 1.56
N TYR A 81 5.07 2.99 2.57
CA TYR A 81 4.14 2.96 3.70
C TYR A 81 3.32 4.25 3.78
N GLN A 82 1.99 4.10 3.74
CA GLN A 82 1.03 5.15 4.02
C GLN A 82 0.40 4.87 5.38
N SER A 83 0.55 5.81 6.33
CA SER A 83 -0.15 5.74 7.61
C SER A 83 -1.60 6.19 7.44
N SER A 84 -2.52 5.53 8.15
CA SER A 84 -3.94 5.91 8.24
C SER A 84 -4.17 7.34 8.76
N THR A 85 -3.18 7.95 9.40
CA THR A 85 -3.27 9.31 9.95
C THR A 85 -2.96 10.41 8.93
N VAL A 86 -2.36 10.06 7.79
CA VAL A 86 -1.93 11.03 6.76
C VAL A 86 -2.98 11.10 5.65
N LYS A 87 -3.68 12.24 5.57
CA LYS A 87 -4.56 12.55 4.43
C LYS A 87 -3.71 13.07 3.26
N ILE A 88 -3.81 12.45 2.09
CA ILE A 88 -3.24 13.04 0.88
C ILE A 88 -4.09 14.27 0.52
N PRO A 89 -3.50 15.49 0.43
CA PRO A 89 -4.27 16.67 0.07
C PRO A 89 -4.85 16.51 -1.34
N LYS A 90 -6.14 16.82 -1.50
CA LYS A 90 -6.76 16.92 -2.83
C LYS A 90 -6.08 18.09 -3.54
N ILE A 91 -5.44 17.81 -4.67
CA ILE A 91 -4.89 18.85 -5.54
C ILE A 91 -5.99 19.16 -6.56
N ASP A 92 -6.62 20.32 -6.41
CA ASP A 92 -7.48 20.87 -7.46
C ASP A 92 -6.57 21.35 -8.59
N LEU A 93 -6.34 20.49 -9.58
CA LEU A 93 -5.70 20.90 -10.82
C LEU A 93 -6.73 21.68 -11.65
N PRO A 94 -6.41 22.90 -12.13
CA PRO A 94 -7.28 23.60 -13.07
C PRO A 94 -7.46 22.75 -14.33
N THR A 95 -8.71 22.66 -14.79
CA THR A 95 -9.13 21.93 -15.99
C THR A 95 -8.75 22.67 -17.26
#